data_AF-A0A8S0H4M0-F1
#
_entry.id   AF-A0A8S0H4M0-F1
#
_cell.length_a   1.000
_cell.length_b   1.000
_cell.length_c   1.000
_cell.angle_alpha   90.00
_cell.angle_beta   90.00
_cell.angle_gamma   90.00
#
_symmetry.space_group_name_H-M   'P 1'
#
loop_
_entity.id
_entity.type
_entity.pdbx_description
1 polymer ?
#
loop_
_entity_poly.entity_id
_entity_poly.type
_entity_poly.pdbx_seq_one_letter_code
_entity_poly.pdbx_strand_id
1 'polypeptide(L)'
;MVRVFPLFRVALLASACVLALAGCAGSVQPDIQRLPERVELNSVPSFRGQMYQSGPGALASMLSQQGVVITPGLLDKPLHLPGAEAQLQQNMQNLAREYGMVVYPLDNQLSALLTQVAAGYPVLVRFTEGSTFWAEPRYAVLAGYNRDKQTVLLRGAKSRRQLMSFSEFESSWKSAGSFAVLIQAPNQLPAKVDRQRWLKAVNELAQAGQEQAAARASKALDSH
;
A
#
# COMPACT_ATOMS: atom_id res chain seq x y z
N MET A 1 -0.30 70.47 7.09
CA MET A 1 0.14 69.15 7.61
C MET A 1 -0.63 68.06 6.85
N VAL A 2 -0.02 67.46 5.83
CA VAL A 2 -0.66 66.45 4.98
C VAL A 2 -0.42 65.07 5.57
N ARG A 3 -1.51 64.34 5.88
CA ARG A 3 -1.48 62.96 6.41
C ARG A 3 -1.09 61.99 5.29
N VAL A 4 0.21 61.75 5.12
CA VAL A 4 0.76 60.74 4.20
C VAL A 4 1.07 59.45 4.97
N PHE A 5 0.05 58.74 5.46
CA PHE A 5 0.28 57.49 6.23
C PHE A 5 -0.75 56.33 6.08
N PRO A 6 -1.70 56.26 5.11
CA PRO A 6 -2.52 55.05 4.96
C PRO A 6 -2.07 54.13 3.80
N LEU A 7 -1.47 54.65 2.74
CA LEU A 7 -1.17 53.88 1.50
C LEU A 7 -0.07 52.83 1.68
N PHE A 8 0.95 53.13 2.48
CA PHE A 8 2.07 52.20 2.71
C PHE A 8 1.66 50.95 3.49
N ARG A 9 0.71 51.08 4.44
CA ARG A 9 0.21 49.95 5.25
C ARG A 9 -0.69 49.02 4.45
N VAL A 10 -1.49 49.56 3.54
CA VAL A 10 -2.35 48.77 2.64
C VAL A 10 -1.51 48.01 1.61
N ALA A 11 -0.46 48.62 1.07
CA ALA A 11 0.48 47.96 0.15
C ALA A 11 1.26 46.81 0.83
N LEU A 12 1.67 46.99 2.09
CA LEU A 12 2.41 45.98 2.85
C LEU A 12 1.52 44.77 3.23
N LEU A 13 0.24 45.03 3.56
CA LEU A 13 -0.75 43.99 3.82
C LEU A 13 -1.17 43.24 2.54
N ALA A 14 -1.29 43.93 1.40
CA ALA A 14 -1.57 43.30 0.12
C ALA A 14 -0.40 42.42 -0.36
N SER A 15 0.85 42.86 -0.16
CA SER A 15 2.04 42.08 -0.48
C SER A 15 2.17 40.82 0.38
N ALA A 16 1.80 40.88 1.67
CA ALA A 16 1.78 39.72 2.55
C ALA A 16 0.71 38.69 2.15
N CYS A 17 -0.45 39.14 1.64
CA CYS A 17 -1.49 38.26 1.11
C CYS A 17 -1.04 37.53 -0.17
N VAL A 18 -0.34 38.20 -1.09
CA VAL A 18 0.15 37.58 -2.34
C VAL A 18 1.29 36.57 -2.07
N LEU A 19 2.17 36.84 -1.10
CA LEU A 19 3.23 35.91 -0.69
C LEU A 19 2.69 34.66 0.03
N ALA A 20 1.53 34.75 0.69
CA ALA A 20 0.86 33.60 1.30
C ALA A 20 0.14 32.69 0.29
N LEU A 21 -0.15 33.19 -0.92
CA LEU A 21 -0.77 32.44 -2.02
C LEU A 21 0.24 31.70 -2.90
N ALA A 22 1.55 31.93 -2.72
CA ALA A 22 2.59 31.04 -3.21
C ALA A 22 2.74 29.80 -2.29
N GLY A 23 1.61 29.25 -1.85
CA GLY A 23 1.57 27.95 -1.20
C GLY A 23 2.00 26.91 -2.23
N CYS A 24 3.08 26.20 -1.93
CA CYS A 24 3.69 25.18 -2.78
C CYS A 24 2.60 24.33 -3.44
N ALA A 25 2.38 24.52 -4.74
CA ALA A 25 1.72 23.52 -5.56
C ALA A 25 2.57 22.26 -5.41
N GLY A 26 2.08 21.32 -4.58
CA GLY A 26 2.82 20.13 -4.17
C GLY A 26 3.24 19.36 -5.41
N SER A 27 4.49 19.55 -5.83
CA SER A 27 5.04 18.90 -7.00
C SER A 27 5.06 17.40 -6.72
N VAL A 28 4.38 16.63 -7.56
CA VAL A 28 4.46 15.17 -7.54
C VAL A 28 5.94 14.77 -7.58
N GLN A 29 6.38 13.86 -6.72
CA GLN A 29 7.77 13.40 -6.69
C GLN A 29 8.22 12.95 -8.10
N PRO A 30 9.45 13.25 -8.55
CA PRO A 30 9.92 12.94 -9.91
C PRO A 30 9.73 11.48 -10.31
N ASP A 31 9.86 10.55 -9.36
CA ASP A 31 9.68 9.12 -9.63
C ASP A 31 8.24 8.77 -9.97
N ILE A 32 7.26 9.41 -9.33
CA ILE A 32 5.83 9.23 -9.62
C ILE A 32 5.48 9.90 -10.96
N GLN A 33 6.15 10.99 -11.33
CA GLN A 33 5.95 11.65 -12.64
C GLN A 33 6.36 10.78 -13.83
N ARG A 34 7.22 9.77 -13.64
CA ARG A 34 7.59 8.84 -14.72
C ARG A 34 6.65 7.64 -14.84
N LEU A 35 5.80 7.40 -13.86
CA LEU A 35 4.80 6.34 -13.90
C LEU A 35 3.64 6.69 -14.85
N PRO A 36 2.88 5.71 -15.37
CA PRO A 36 1.65 5.98 -16.10
C PRO A 36 0.71 6.93 -15.34
N GLU A 37 -0.08 7.71 -16.07
CA GLU A 37 -0.92 8.73 -15.44
C GLU A 37 -2.00 8.11 -14.52
N ARG A 38 -2.60 7.01 -14.94
CA ARG A 38 -3.62 6.29 -14.18
C ARG A 38 -3.48 4.79 -14.39
N VAL A 39 -3.56 4.04 -13.29
CA VAL A 39 -3.60 2.58 -13.30
C VAL A 39 -4.69 2.11 -12.35
N GLU A 40 -5.48 1.12 -12.77
CA GLU A 40 -6.48 0.47 -11.94
C GLU A 40 -6.51 -1.03 -12.25
N LEU A 41 -6.14 -1.85 -11.27
CA LEU A 41 -6.13 -3.30 -11.35
C LEU A 41 -7.56 -3.80 -11.10
N ASN A 42 -8.31 -4.00 -12.20
CA ASN A 42 -9.72 -4.36 -12.15
C ASN A 42 -9.98 -5.81 -11.74
N SER A 43 -9.01 -6.70 -11.98
CA SER A 43 -9.12 -8.13 -11.69
C SER A 43 -8.94 -8.48 -10.21
N VAL A 44 -8.43 -7.54 -9.39
CA VAL A 44 -8.14 -7.80 -7.98
C VAL A 44 -9.46 -8.03 -7.23
N PRO A 45 -9.70 -9.23 -6.68
CA PRO A 45 -10.92 -9.52 -5.93
C PRO A 45 -11.07 -8.56 -4.75
N SER A 46 -12.32 -8.30 -4.35
CA SER A 46 -12.62 -7.46 -3.20
C SER A 46 -13.73 -8.11 -2.40
N PHE A 47 -13.43 -8.37 -1.12
CA PHE A 47 -14.37 -8.94 -0.17
C PHE A 47 -14.85 -7.86 0.79
N ARG A 48 -16.17 -7.82 1.04
CA ARG A 48 -16.77 -6.90 2.00
C ARG A 48 -16.69 -7.48 3.41
N GLY A 49 -16.48 -6.62 4.40
CA GLY A 49 -16.51 -7.01 5.82
C GLY A 49 -15.34 -6.45 6.61
N GLN A 50 -15.66 -5.71 7.67
CA GLN A 50 -14.71 -4.94 8.48
C GLN A 50 -14.23 -5.69 9.74
N MET A 51 -14.58 -6.98 9.90
CA MET A 51 -14.10 -7.78 11.03
C MET A 51 -12.58 -7.92 10.96
N TYR A 52 -11.94 -8.02 12.13
CA TYR A 52 -10.51 -8.31 12.25
C TYR A 52 -9.64 -7.36 11.43
N GLN A 53 -9.92 -6.05 11.51
CA GLN A 53 -9.19 -5.00 10.79
C GLN A 53 -9.19 -5.17 9.27
N SER A 54 -10.17 -5.90 8.72
CA SER A 54 -10.27 -6.25 7.29
C SER A 54 -9.13 -7.15 6.78
N GLY A 55 -8.28 -7.70 7.66
CA GLY A 55 -7.09 -8.48 7.33
C GLY A 55 -7.39 -9.73 6.50
N PRO A 56 -8.29 -10.62 6.93
CA PRO A 56 -8.66 -11.81 6.16
C PRO A 56 -9.15 -11.47 4.74
N GLY A 57 -9.91 -10.38 4.60
CA GLY A 57 -10.40 -9.88 3.31
C GLY A 57 -9.27 -9.45 2.37
N ALA A 58 -8.31 -8.70 2.90
CA ALA A 58 -7.17 -8.24 2.13
C ALA A 58 -6.23 -9.40 1.74
N LEU A 59 -5.94 -10.32 2.67
CA LEU A 59 -5.12 -11.50 2.38
C LEU A 59 -5.78 -12.43 1.36
N ALA A 60 -7.09 -12.72 1.50
CA ALA A 60 -7.82 -13.52 0.52
C ALA A 60 -7.76 -12.90 -0.88
N SER A 61 -7.88 -11.57 -0.98
CA SER A 61 -7.79 -10.86 -2.26
C SER A 61 -6.41 -11.04 -2.91
N MET A 62 -5.34 -10.94 -2.12
CA MET A 62 -3.96 -11.14 -2.60
C MET A 62 -3.70 -12.58 -3.04
N LEU A 63 -4.15 -13.58 -2.27
CA LEU A 63 -4.01 -14.99 -2.60
C LEU A 63 -4.82 -15.38 -3.84
N SER A 64 -6.06 -14.90 -3.95
CA SER A 64 -6.89 -15.13 -5.13
C SER A 64 -6.34 -14.48 -6.40
N GLN A 65 -5.67 -13.33 -6.29
CA GLN A 65 -4.95 -12.74 -7.42
C GLN A 65 -3.83 -13.66 -7.95
N GLN A 66 -3.27 -14.52 -7.08
CA GLN A 66 -2.26 -15.53 -7.43
C GLN A 66 -2.88 -16.88 -7.83
N GLY A 67 -4.20 -16.93 -8.03
CA GLY A 67 -4.92 -18.14 -8.45
C GLY A 67 -5.32 -19.09 -7.31
N VAL A 68 -5.12 -18.71 -6.05
CA VAL A 68 -5.56 -19.52 -4.90
C VAL A 68 -7.06 -19.35 -4.68
N VAL A 69 -7.80 -20.47 -4.71
CA VAL A 69 -9.24 -20.48 -4.42
C VAL A 69 -9.44 -20.38 -2.90
N ILE A 70 -9.76 -19.18 -2.41
CA ILE A 70 -9.91 -18.90 -0.97
C ILE A 70 -10.99 -17.84 -0.72
N THR A 71 -11.51 -17.79 0.49
CA THR A 71 -12.43 -16.73 0.96
C THR A 71 -12.01 -16.25 2.35
N PRO A 72 -12.39 -15.04 2.78
CA PRO A 72 -11.93 -14.47 4.05
C PRO A 72 -12.25 -15.37 5.26
N GLY A 73 -13.45 -15.95 5.32
CA GLY A 73 -13.86 -16.79 6.45
C GLY A 73 -13.07 -18.10 6.58
N LEU A 74 -12.44 -18.57 5.50
CA LEU A 74 -11.53 -19.73 5.56
C LEU A 74 -10.17 -19.37 6.19
N LEU A 75 -9.86 -18.07 6.29
CA LEU A 75 -8.60 -17.58 6.85
C LEU A 75 -8.69 -17.27 8.34
N ASP A 76 -9.88 -17.19 8.93
CA ASP A 76 -10.03 -16.80 10.35
C ASP A 76 -9.29 -17.75 11.29
N LYS A 77 -9.56 -19.07 11.18
CA LYS A 77 -8.88 -20.10 12.00
C LYS A 77 -7.36 -20.12 11.83
N PRO A 78 -6.78 -20.21 10.62
CA PRO A 78 -5.33 -20.21 10.46
C PRO A 78 -4.66 -18.87 10.81
N LEU A 79 -5.42 -17.76 10.82
CA LEU A 79 -4.93 -16.48 11.34
C LEU A 79 -5.08 -16.34 12.86
N HIS A 80 -5.63 -17.36 13.53
CA HIS A 80 -5.93 -17.39 14.96
C HIS A 80 -6.94 -16.30 15.39
N LEU A 81 -7.99 -16.12 14.58
CA LEU A 81 -9.05 -15.14 14.83
C LEU A 81 -10.34 -15.83 15.32
N PRO A 82 -11.09 -15.20 16.24
CA PRO A 82 -10.76 -13.95 16.97
C PRO A 82 -9.64 -14.15 18.01
N GLY A 83 -8.95 -13.07 18.40
CA GLY A 83 -8.03 -13.03 19.55
C GLY A 83 -6.56 -12.73 19.21
N ALA A 84 -6.13 -12.93 17.97
CA ALA A 84 -4.76 -12.64 17.51
C ALA A 84 -4.67 -11.37 16.63
N GLU A 85 -5.60 -10.42 16.74
CA GLU A 85 -5.63 -9.19 15.94
C GLU A 85 -4.35 -8.35 16.11
N ALA A 86 -3.70 -8.42 17.26
CA ALA A 86 -2.43 -7.74 17.53
C ALA A 86 -1.25 -8.35 16.71
N GLN A 87 -1.27 -9.66 16.47
CA GLN A 87 -0.25 -10.37 15.68
C GLN A 87 -0.64 -10.55 14.21
N LEU A 88 -1.81 -10.04 13.80
CA LEU A 88 -2.40 -10.28 12.49
C LEU A 88 -1.45 -9.99 11.31
N GLN A 89 -0.64 -8.93 11.41
CA GLN A 89 0.39 -8.62 10.40
C GLN A 89 1.37 -9.77 10.18
N GLN A 90 1.86 -10.37 11.26
CA GLN A 90 2.82 -11.47 11.20
C GLN A 90 2.11 -12.75 10.74
N ASN A 91 0.94 -13.04 11.31
CA ASN A 91 0.16 -14.22 10.98
C ASN A 91 -0.21 -14.26 9.49
N MET A 92 -0.61 -13.12 8.89
CA MET A 92 -0.91 -13.05 7.47
C MET A 92 0.31 -13.31 6.58
N GLN A 93 1.49 -12.81 6.96
CA GLN A 93 2.72 -13.07 6.20
C GLN A 93 3.14 -14.53 6.32
N ASN A 94 3.05 -15.12 7.53
CA ASN A 94 3.34 -16.53 7.74
C ASN A 94 2.40 -17.42 6.92
N LEU A 95 1.09 -17.16 7.00
CA LEU A 95 0.09 -17.91 6.27
C LEU A 95 0.29 -17.77 4.75
N ALA A 96 0.59 -16.58 4.24
CA ALA A 96 0.90 -16.40 2.82
C ALA A 96 2.10 -17.28 2.38
N ARG A 97 3.14 -17.39 3.21
CA ARG A 97 4.27 -18.29 2.94
C ARG A 97 3.85 -19.75 3.00
N GLU A 98 2.97 -20.16 3.91
CA GLU A 98 2.41 -21.52 3.96
C GLU A 98 1.65 -21.89 2.66
N TYR A 99 1.04 -20.89 1.99
CA TYR A 99 0.45 -21.05 0.65
C TYR A 99 1.49 -21.08 -0.49
N GLY A 100 2.79 -21.08 -0.20
CA GLY A 100 3.86 -21.11 -1.20
C GLY A 100 4.16 -19.76 -1.85
N MET A 101 3.71 -18.64 -1.24
CA MET A 101 3.92 -17.30 -1.78
C MET A 101 5.18 -16.64 -1.23
N VAL A 102 5.89 -15.93 -2.09
CA VAL A 102 6.98 -15.03 -1.66
C VAL A 102 6.35 -13.74 -1.13
N VAL A 103 6.60 -13.45 0.15
CA VAL A 103 6.18 -12.21 0.80
C VAL A 103 7.32 -11.20 0.71
N TYR A 104 7.17 -10.20 -0.17
CA TYR A 104 8.23 -9.23 -0.46
C TYR A 104 7.89 -7.86 0.12
N PRO A 105 8.63 -7.36 1.13
CA PRO A 105 8.39 -6.05 1.71
C PRO A 105 8.83 -4.90 0.79
N LEU A 106 8.05 -3.81 0.78
CA LEU A 106 8.35 -2.61 0.00
C LEU A 106 8.99 -1.52 0.86
N ASP A 107 9.65 -0.57 0.19
CA ASP A 107 10.20 0.61 0.85
C ASP A 107 9.09 1.54 1.34
N ASN A 108 9.40 2.33 2.37
CA ASN A 108 8.47 3.23 3.06
C ASN A 108 8.22 4.54 2.27
N GLN A 109 8.12 4.45 0.94
CA GLN A 109 7.88 5.56 0.02
C GLN A 109 6.68 5.26 -0.87
N LEU A 110 5.80 6.24 -1.06
CA LEU A 110 4.62 6.08 -1.93
C LEU A 110 5.02 5.67 -3.35
N SER A 111 6.10 6.23 -3.89
CA SER A 111 6.64 5.89 -5.21
C SER A 111 6.96 4.40 -5.36
N ALA A 112 7.45 3.73 -4.32
CA ALA A 112 7.75 2.30 -4.32
C ALA A 112 6.47 1.48 -4.49
N LEU A 113 5.40 1.84 -3.76
CA LEU A 113 4.09 1.20 -3.86
C LEU A 113 3.47 1.42 -5.26
N LEU A 114 3.46 2.66 -5.75
CA LEU A 114 2.89 2.98 -7.06
C LEU A 114 3.65 2.32 -8.22
N THR A 115 4.96 2.13 -8.09
CA THR A 115 5.78 1.41 -9.07
C THR A 115 5.29 -0.04 -9.24
N GLN A 116 4.95 -0.72 -8.14
CA GLN A 116 4.42 -2.09 -8.22
C GLN A 116 3.04 -2.14 -8.85
N VAL A 117 2.16 -1.22 -8.46
CA VAL A 117 0.81 -1.13 -9.03
C VAL A 117 0.87 -0.84 -10.53
N ALA A 118 1.78 0.04 -10.95
CA ALA A 118 2.04 0.34 -12.36
C ALA A 118 2.51 -0.89 -13.16
N ALA A 119 3.23 -1.80 -12.51
CA ALA A 119 3.66 -3.07 -13.08
C ALA A 119 2.59 -4.18 -13.00
N GLY A 120 1.37 -3.87 -12.54
CA GLY A 120 0.28 -4.84 -12.45
C GLY A 120 0.19 -5.58 -11.12
N TYR A 121 0.97 -5.19 -10.11
CA TYR A 121 1.04 -5.90 -8.84
C TYR A 121 0.29 -5.15 -7.73
N PRO A 122 -0.80 -5.72 -7.18
CA PRO A 122 -1.45 -5.13 -6.03
C PRO A 122 -0.55 -5.20 -4.79
N VAL A 123 -0.73 -4.24 -3.87
CA VAL A 123 0.06 -4.18 -2.64
C VAL A 123 -0.84 -4.33 -1.43
N LEU A 124 -0.52 -5.26 -0.54
CA LEU A 124 -1.16 -5.37 0.77
C LEU A 124 -0.57 -4.29 1.69
N VAL A 125 -1.42 -3.42 2.21
CA VAL A 125 -1.01 -2.29 3.06
C VAL A 125 -1.79 -2.28 4.37
N ARG A 126 -1.20 -1.68 5.41
CA ARG A 126 -1.88 -1.33 6.67
C ARG A 126 -1.90 0.19 6.81
N PHE A 127 -3.06 0.77 7.06
CA PHE A 127 -3.22 2.20 7.26
C PHE A 127 -4.16 2.46 8.42
N THR A 128 -4.10 3.67 8.98
CA THR A 128 -5.04 4.12 9.99
C THR A 128 -6.29 4.69 9.32
N GLU A 129 -7.46 4.10 9.58
CA GLU A 129 -8.74 4.56 9.04
C GLU A 129 -9.57 5.22 10.16
N GLY A 130 -10.18 6.36 9.85
CA GLY A 130 -11.04 7.09 10.78
C GLY A 130 -10.64 8.55 10.94
N SER A 131 -11.19 9.20 11.96
CA SER A 131 -10.85 10.60 12.30
C SER A 131 -9.81 10.64 13.41
N THR A 132 -9.21 11.82 13.66
CA THR A 132 -8.17 12.02 14.68
C THR A 132 -8.55 11.50 16.07
N PHE A 133 -9.84 11.46 16.40
CA PHE A 133 -10.35 11.03 17.70
C PHE A 133 -10.77 9.55 17.75
N TRP A 134 -10.97 8.91 16.59
CA TRP A 134 -11.42 7.52 16.47
C TRP A 134 -10.75 6.92 15.23
N ALA A 135 -9.56 6.37 15.44
CA ALA A 135 -8.70 5.87 14.38
C ALA A 135 -8.35 4.41 14.67
N GLU A 136 -8.60 3.52 13.71
CA GLU A 136 -8.34 2.08 13.86
C GLU A 136 -7.42 1.59 12.74
N PRO A 137 -6.52 0.64 13.03
CA PRO A 137 -5.73 0.00 12.00
C PRO A 137 -6.63 -0.79 11.05
N ARG A 138 -6.38 -0.65 9.75
CA ARG A 138 -7.07 -1.38 8.69
C ARG A 138 -6.08 -1.91 7.67
N TYR A 139 -6.37 -3.10 7.18
CA TYR A 139 -5.69 -3.68 6.04
C TYR A 139 -6.53 -3.47 4.77
N ALA A 140 -5.84 -3.17 3.68
CA ALA A 140 -6.46 -3.05 2.36
C ALA A 140 -5.47 -3.46 1.28
N VAL A 141 -5.98 -3.59 0.06
CA VAL A 141 -5.18 -3.82 -1.14
C VAL A 141 -5.13 -2.54 -1.96
N LEU A 142 -3.95 -1.96 -2.09
CA LEU A 142 -3.71 -0.88 -3.04
C LEU A 142 -3.74 -1.48 -4.45
N ALA A 143 -4.76 -1.08 -5.22
CA ALA A 143 -5.05 -1.67 -6.53
C ALA A 143 -5.09 -0.62 -7.64
N GLY A 144 -4.75 0.63 -7.37
CA GLY A 144 -4.72 1.65 -8.40
C GLY A 144 -4.27 3.02 -7.89
N TYR A 145 -4.06 3.93 -8.82
CA TYR A 145 -3.82 5.34 -8.55
C TYR A 145 -4.17 6.20 -9.76
N ASN A 146 -4.34 7.48 -9.51
CA ASN A 146 -4.42 8.54 -10.51
C ASN A 146 -3.44 9.65 -10.10
N ARG A 147 -2.42 9.85 -10.94
CA ARG A 147 -1.34 10.82 -10.70
C ARG A 147 -1.80 12.26 -10.86
N ASP A 148 -2.65 12.53 -11.85
CA ASP A 148 -3.23 13.86 -12.11
C ASP A 148 -4.06 14.34 -10.91
N LYS A 149 -4.97 13.49 -10.44
CA LYS A 149 -5.79 13.75 -9.25
C LYS A 149 -5.08 13.50 -7.94
N GLN A 150 -3.84 13.01 -7.96
CA GLN A 150 -3.06 12.59 -6.80
C GLN A 150 -3.86 11.72 -5.83
N THR A 151 -4.50 10.66 -6.34
CA THR A 151 -5.31 9.74 -5.52
C THR A 151 -4.85 8.30 -5.66
N VAL A 152 -4.87 7.56 -4.55
CA VAL A 152 -4.78 6.10 -4.56
C VAL A 152 -6.16 5.47 -4.56
N LEU A 153 -6.23 4.23 -5.06
CA LEU A 153 -7.41 3.39 -5.02
C LEU A 153 -7.13 2.15 -4.18
N LEU A 154 -7.78 2.09 -3.02
CA LEU A 154 -7.77 0.96 -2.11
C LEU A 154 -9.01 0.09 -2.37
N ARG A 155 -8.79 -1.22 -2.44
CA ARG A 155 -9.83 -2.24 -2.32
C ARG A 155 -9.82 -2.73 -0.88
N GLY A 156 -10.91 -2.49 -0.17
CA GLY A 156 -11.03 -2.83 1.24
C GLY A 156 -12.45 -3.24 1.61
N ALA A 157 -12.64 -3.46 2.91
CA ALA A 157 -13.88 -3.96 3.48
C ALA A 157 -15.10 -3.05 3.30
N LYS A 158 -14.89 -1.74 3.38
CA LYS A 158 -15.95 -0.72 3.40
C LYS A 158 -16.48 -0.43 1.99
N SER A 159 -15.60 -0.41 1.00
CA SER A 159 -15.94 -0.13 -0.40
C SER A 159 -15.04 -0.93 -1.34
N ARG A 160 -15.62 -1.37 -2.46
CA ARG A 160 -14.86 -1.95 -3.59
C ARG A 160 -13.90 -0.95 -4.22
N ARG A 161 -14.13 0.35 -4.01
CA ARG A 161 -13.34 1.46 -4.54
C ARG A 161 -13.30 2.57 -3.50
N GLN A 162 -12.26 2.58 -2.68
CA GLN A 162 -11.98 3.63 -1.72
C GLN A 162 -10.87 4.51 -2.27
N LEU A 163 -11.19 5.77 -2.51
CA LEU A 163 -10.23 6.77 -2.99
C LEU A 163 -9.71 7.57 -1.80
N MET A 164 -8.40 7.81 -1.78
CA MET A 164 -7.75 8.71 -0.83
C MET A 164 -6.76 9.56 -1.59
N SER A 165 -6.55 10.81 -1.18
CA SER A 165 -5.44 11.59 -1.72
C SER A 165 -4.10 10.94 -1.36
N PHE A 166 -3.05 11.22 -2.13
CA PHE A 166 -1.70 10.74 -1.87
C PHE A 166 -1.22 11.15 -0.48
N SER A 167 -1.48 12.39 -0.06
CA SER A 167 -1.07 12.91 1.24
C SER A 167 -1.81 12.24 2.40
N GLU A 168 -3.13 12.07 2.31
CA GLU A 168 -3.93 11.38 3.33
C GLU A 168 -3.53 9.91 3.46
N PHE A 169 -3.33 9.22 2.33
CA PHE A 169 -2.88 7.83 2.34
C PHE A 169 -1.47 7.72 2.93
N GLU A 170 -0.52 8.52 2.47
CA GLU A 170 0.86 8.45 2.94
C GLU A 170 0.97 8.77 4.44
N SER A 171 0.20 9.76 4.93
CA SER A 171 0.13 10.09 6.34
C SER A 171 -0.46 8.94 7.17
N SER A 172 -1.61 8.41 6.78
CA SER A 172 -2.29 7.31 7.50
C SER A 172 -1.48 6.01 7.46
N TRP A 173 -0.84 5.69 6.34
CA TRP A 173 0.05 4.54 6.17
C TRP A 173 1.32 4.66 7.02
N LYS A 174 1.98 5.83 7.02
CA LYS A 174 3.16 6.07 7.86
C LYS A 174 2.83 5.99 9.35
N SER A 175 1.69 6.55 9.77
CA SER A 175 1.23 6.47 11.16
C SER A 175 0.98 5.02 11.61
N ALA A 176 0.63 4.13 10.68
CA ALA A 176 0.42 2.71 10.92
C ALA A 176 1.68 1.84 10.79
N GLY A 177 2.87 2.45 10.73
CA GLY A 177 4.15 1.73 10.66
C GLY A 177 4.64 1.42 9.24
N SER A 178 4.03 2.01 8.21
CA SER A 178 4.42 1.85 6.80
C SER A 178 4.44 0.40 6.29
N PHE A 179 3.62 -0.47 6.86
CA PHE A 179 3.55 -1.86 6.39
C PHE A 179 3.00 -1.92 4.96
N ALA A 180 3.81 -2.45 4.05
CA ALA A 180 3.46 -2.71 2.67
C ALA A 180 4.23 -3.93 2.16
N VAL A 181 3.51 -4.93 1.64
CA VAL A 181 4.10 -6.15 1.09
C VAL A 181 3.42 -6.55 -0.22
N LEU A 182 4.20 -7.15 -1.10
CA LEU A 182 3.68 -7.97 -2.18
C LEU A 182 3.53 -9.41 -1.68
N ILE A 183 2.53 -10.11 -2.23
CA ILE A 183 2.36 -11.56 -2.09
C ILE A 183 2.39 -12.12 -3.50
N GLN A 184 3.50 -12.76 -3.87
CA GLN A 184 3.79 -13.16 -5.23
C GLN A 184 3.98 -14.67 -5.36
N ALA A 185 3.54 -15.22 -6.50
CA ALA A 185 3.95 -16.55 -6.90
C ALA A 185 5.49 -16.61 -7.06
N PRO A 186 6.13 -17.76 -6.80
CA PRO A 186 7.59 -17.88 -6.86
C PRO A 186 8.24 -17.44 -8.18
N ASN A 187 7.51 -17.53 -9.29
CA ASN A 187 7.99 -17.16 -10.63
C ASN A 187 7.72 -15.69 -11.01
N GLN A 188 7.22 -14.87 -10.08
CA GLN A 188 6.81 -13.50 -10.36
C GLN A 188 7.64 -12.50 -9.54
N LEU A 189 8.61 -11.87 -10.20
CA LEU A 189 9.48 -10.88 -9.56
C LEU A 189 8.78 -9.52 -9.40
N PRO A 190 9.05 -8.79 -8.30
CA PRO A 190 8.66 -7.40 -8.13
C PRO A 190 9.24 -6.51 -9.23
N ALA A 191 8.56 -5.39 -9.52
CA ALA A 191 9.15 -4.36 -10.34
C ALA A 191 10.35 -3.73 -9.61
N LYS A 192 11.48 -3.52 -10.31
CA LYS A 192 12.74 -3.05 -9.70
C LYS A 192 13.15 -3.90 -8.49
N VAL A 193 13.20 -5.21 -8.68
CA VAL A 193 13.55 -6.16 -7.61
C VAL A 193 14.90 -5.82 -6.97
N ASP A 194 14.92 -5.75 -5.64
CA ASP A 194 16.16 -5.72 -4.86
C ASP A 194 16.61 -7.17 -4.62
N ARG A 195 17.80 -7.51 -5.10
CA ARG A 195 18.33 -8.88 -5.07
C ARG A 195 18.44 -9.42 -3.64
N GLN A 196 18.95 -8.62 -2.71
CA GLN A 196 19.16 -9.06 -1.32
C GLN A 196 17.82 -9.27 -0.61
N ARG A 197 16.89 -8.33 -0.80
CA ARG A 197 15.54 -8.40 -0.23
C ARG A 197 14.75 -9.60 -0.77
N TRP A 198 14.89 -9.89 -2.07
CA TRP A 198 14.25 -11.05 -2.68
C TRP A 198 14.81 -12.35 -2.10
N LEU A 199 16.13 -12.53 -2.07
CA LEU A 199 16.75 -13.73 -1.52
C LEU A 199 16.40 -13.94 -0.03
N LYS A 200 16.27 -12.86 0.74
CA LYS A 200 15.77 -12.94 2.12
C LYS A 200 14.33 -13.49 2.16
N ALA A 201 13.43 -12.95 1.35
CA ALA A 201 12.04 -13.43 1.29
C ALA A 201 11.95 -14.89 0.81
N VAL A 202 12.83 -15.30 -0.10
CA VAL A 202 12.96 -16.69 -0.56
C VAL A 202 13.43 -17.62 0.57
N ASN A 203 14.41 -17.20 1.37
CA ASN A 203 14.86 -17.96 2.53
C ASN A 203 13.75 -18.08 3.59
N GLU A 204 13.00 -17.01 3.86
CA GLU A 204 11.84 -17.05 4.76
C GLU A 204 10.75 -18.01 4.24
N LEU A 205 10.54 -18.08 2.92
CA LEU A 205 9.65 -19.06 2.30
C LEU A 205 10.14 -20.49 2.49
N ALA A 206 11.44 -20.75 2.33
CA ALA A 206 12.03 -22.06 2.59
C ALA A 206 11.88 -22.48 4.06
N GLN A 207 12.10 -21.55 5.00
CA GLN A 207 11.91 -21.78 6.44
C GLN A 207 10.46 -22.10 6.82
N ALA A 208 9.49 -21.67 6.01
CA ALA A 208 8.09 -22.06 6.13
C ALA A 208 7.77 -23.45 5.54
N GLY A 209 8.79 -24.24 5.19
CA GLY A 209 8.66 -25.59 4.62
C GLY A 209 8.41 -25.63 3.11
N GLN A 210 8.46 -24.48 2.43
CA GLN A 210 8.15 -24.38 0.99
C GLN A 210 9.43 -24.39 0.13
N GLU A 211 10.27 -25.40 0.31
CA GLU A 211 11.58 -25.50 -0.35
C GLU A 211 11.49 -25.48 -1.88
N GLN A 212 10.53 -26.20 -2.47
CA GLN A 212 10.34 -26.22 -3.93
C GLN A 212 9.88 -24.87 -4.48
N ALA A 213 9.05 -24.15 -3.72
CA ALA A 213 8.63 -22.80 -4.09
C ALA A 213 9.82 -21.84 -3.98
N ALA A 214 10.59 -21.92 -2.89
CA ALA A 214 11.79 -21.13 -2.69
C ALA A 214 12.83 -21.35 -3.80
N ALA A 215 13.10 -22.60 -4.19
CA ALA A 215 14.02 -22.91 -5.29
C ALA A 215 13.56 -22.30 -6.62
N ARG A 216 12.25 -22.33 -6.92
CA ARG A 216 11.70 -21.66 -8.11
C ARG A 216 11.89 -20.15 -8.05
N ALA A 217 11.72 -19.55 -6.87
CA ALA A 217 11.92 -18.11 -6.67
C ALA A 217 13.37 -17.67 -6.79
N SER A 218 14.33 -18.46 -6.29
CA SER A 218 15.76 -18.22 -6.54
C SER A 218 16.06 -18.25 -8.04
N LYS A 219 15.57 -19.29 -8.74
CA LYS A 219 15.81 -19.45 -10.18
C LYS A 219 15.20 -18.30 -11.00
N ALA A 220 14.03 -17.79 -10.61
CA ALA A 220 13.40 -16.67 -11.28
C ALA A 220 14.29 -15.42 -11.25
N LEU A 221 14.95 -15.15 -10.12
CA LEU A 221 15.88 -14.03 -9.96
C LEU A 221 17.15 -14.19 -10.81
N ASP A 222 17.68 -15.41 -10.93
CA ASP A 222 18.89 -15.65 -11.72
C ASP A 222 18.65 -15.60 -13.24
N SER A 223 17.38 -15.66 -13.66
CA SER A 223 16.96 -15.63 -15.06
C SER A 223 16.55 -14.23 -15.55
N HIS A 224 16.60 -13.21 -14.68
CA HIS A 224 16.22 -11.82 -14.93
C HIS A 224 17.47 -10.94 -15.03
#